data_AF-A0ABC9TSE1-F1
#
_entry.id   AF-A0ABC9TSE1-F1
#
_cell.length_a   1.000
_cell.length_b   1.000
_cell.length_c   1.000
_cell.angle_alpha   90.00
_cell.angle_beta   90.00
_cell.angle_gamma   90.00
#
_symmetry.space_group_name_H-M   'P 1'
#
loop_
_entity.id
_entity.type
_entity.pdbx_description
1 polymer ?
#
loop_
_entity_poly.entity_id
_entity_poly.type
_entity_poly.pdbx_seq_one_letter_code
_entity_poly.pdbx_strand_id
1 'polypeptide(L)'
;MTDRGKGCENTVKYVISHEPAAGGHIAYTEDFYRIDGEIQVWNLEHLKKLPPFEILIMKSRKSRQLTICPEREYAALLLTKESREFISSLGVHTIITDTEEVEDTSGTVRILQAETLNEILPGYCTCKEENGTITIGDMERGFLPLGVRRDGSLYSRIQWASTTEKTPYYWVCNLIDDDVERHGGTWGANTMGPANAILDFFGEEQAIETVRIFHNVGSTISIEEEMAEHIRLYVSNDERCSRFGREDEDIDTVHWEKILDVHMEMKEKWNTYFIDRPVKARYLRIELVRNFGTPEDVPWTETAELKVFPCLPDKHFPGFENE
;
A
#
# COMPACT_ATOMS: atom_id res chain seq x y z
N MET A 1 17.55 -14.54 -34.94
CA MET A 1 18.59 -13.83 -34.18
C MET A 1 18.36 -12.36 -34.39
N THR A 2 17.46 -11.79 -33.59
CA THR A 2 17.19 -10.36 -33.55
C THR A 2 18.15 -9.74 -32.54
N ASP A 3 18.75 -8.64 -32.98
CA ASP A 3 19.81 -7.89 -32.35
C ASP A 3 19.38 -7.38 -30.97
N ARG A 4 19.84 -8.03 -29.88
CA ARG A 4 19.76 -7.50 -28.52
C ARG A 4 20.94 -6.52 -28.35
N GLY A 5 20.77 -5.31 -28.88
CA GLY A 5 21.83 -4.31 -28.92
C GLY A 5 21.33 -2.94 -28.47
N LYS A 6 21.49 -2.65 -27.18
CA LYS A 6 21.97 -1.38 -26.61
C LYS A 6 22.07 -1.53 -25.09
N GLY A 7 23.28 -1.61 -24.57
CA GLY A 7 23.52 -1.43 -23.13
C GLY A 7 23.05 -0.04 -22.72
N CYS A 8 22.27 0.03 -21.64
CA CYS A 8 21.68 1.26 -21.14
C CYS A 8 22.75 2.20 -20.59
N GLU A 9 22.89 3.39 -21.19
CA GLU A 9 23.75 4.48 -20.68
C GLU A 9 23.22 5.11 -19.37
N ASN A 10 22.11 4.62 -18.81
CA ASN A 10 21.42 5.18 -17.65
C ASN A 10 21.43 4.28 -16.40
N THR A 11 22.33 3.29 -16.34
CA THR A 11 22.46 2.46 -15.14
C THR A 11 23.11 3.22 -14.00
N VAL A 12 22.43 3.35 -12.86
CA VAL A 12 22.88 4.08 -11.68
C VAL A 12 23.26 3.13 -10.54
N LYS A 13 24.23 3.55 -9.75
CA LYS A 13 24.53 2.94 -8.44
C LYS A 13 23.87 3.77 -7.35
N TYR A 14 23.45 3.12 -6.28
CA TYR A 14 22.96 3.82 -5.10
C TYR A 14 23.59 3.29 -3.81
N VAL A 15 23.50 4.12 -2.77
CA VAL A 15 23.91 3.81 -1.40
C VAL A 15 22.80 4.23 -0.45
N ILE A 16 22.60 3.46 0.62
CA ILE A 16 21.61 3.73 1.66
C ILE A 16 22.29 4.47 2.82
N SER A 17 21.63 5.51 3.30
CA SER A 17 22.01 6.30 4.47
C SER A 17 20.87 6.28 5.49
N HIS A 18 21.19 6.13 6.78
CA HIS A 18 20.23 6.27 7.89
C HIS A 18 20.04 7.72 8.35
N GLU A 19 20.69 8.65 7.66
CA GLU A 19 20.53 10.09 7.83
C GLU A 19 19.95 10.69 6.54
N PRO A 20 19.18 11.79 6.62
CA PRO A 20 18.71 12.50 5.45
C PRO A 20 19.86 12.89 4.51
N ALA A 21 19.66 12.69 3.22
CA ALA A 21 20.60 13.13 2.19
C ALA A 21 20.53 14.66 2.11
N ALA A 22 21.49 15.35 2.73
CA ALA A 22 21.50 16.82 2.81
C ALA A 22 21.45 17.48 1.42
N GLY A 23 20.47 18.35 1.21
CA GLY A 23 20.18 18.99 -0.08
C GLY A 23 19.63 18.02 -1.14
N GLY A 24 19.12 16.86 -0.72
CA GLY A 24 18.45 15.90 -1.57
C GLY A 24 16.99 16.25 -1.81
N HIS A 25 16.43 15.68 -2.87
CA HIS A 25 15.04 15.82 -3.27
C HIS A 25 14.14 14.85 -2.49
N ILE A 26 12.87 15.20 -2.36
CA ILE A 26 11.88 14.30 -1.73
C ILE A 26 11.53 13.20 -2.72
N ALA A 27 11.73 11.96 -2.31
CA ALA A 27 11.42 10.77 -3.07
C ALA A 27 10.36 9.92 -2.38
N TYR A 28 9.59 9.17 -3.15
CA TYR A 28 8.63 8.21 -2.65
C TYR A 28 8.87 6.84 -3.28
N THR A 29 8.97 5.81 -2.45
CA THR A 29 9.19 4.42 -2.89
C THR A 29 7.88 3.65 -2.88
N GLU A 30 7.52 3.02 -3.98
CA GLU A 30 6.35 2.14 -4.07
C GLU A 30 6.74 0.77 -4.64
N ASP A 31 6.14 -0.25 -4.05
CA ASP A 31 6.31 -1.63 -4.46
C ASP A 31 5.28 -2.00 -5.54
N PHE A 32 5.76 -2.30 -6.74
CA PHE A 32 4.96 -2.70 -7.89
C PHE A 32 5.09 -4.19 -8.22
N TYR A 33 5.70 -4.98 -7.34
CA TYR A 33 5.97 -6.40 -7.60
C TYR A 33 4.71 -7.27 -7.76
N ARG A 34 3.50 -6.78 -7.47
CA ARG A 34 2.24 -7.50 -7.74
C ARG A 34 1.57 -7.12 -9.06
N ILE A 35 2.06 -6.10 -9.75
CA ILE A 35 1.60 -5.81 -11.10
C ILE A 35 2.22 -6.84 -12.05
N ASP A 36 1.42 -7.30 -13.00
CA ASP A 36 1.85 -8.21 -14.06
C ASP A 36 1.59 -7.52 -15.40
N GLY A 37 2.66 -7.13 -16.08
CA GLY A 37 2.62 -6.35 -17.31
C GLY A 37 2.50 -4.84 -17.08
N GLU A 38 1.46 -4.23 -17.64
CA GLU A 38 1.33 -2.78 -17.75
C GLU A 38 0.94 -2.11 -16.43
N ILE A 39 1.71 -1.09 -16.04
CA ILE A 39 1.35 -0.14 -14.99
C ILE A 39 0.39 0.87 -15.59
N GLN A 40 -0.86 0.82 -15.15
CA GLN A 40 -1.94 1.70 -15.57
C GLN A 40 -2.11 2.84 -14.57
N VAL A 41 -2.80 3.92 -14.99
CA VAL A 41 -3.06 5.09 -14.12
C VAL A 41 -3.76 4.69 -12.82
N TRP A 42 -4.71 3.74 -12.87
CA TRP A 42 -5.43 3.27 -11.67
C TRP A 42 -4.51 2.59 -10.65
N ASN A 43 -3.33 2.08 -11.05
CA ASN A 43 -2.33 1.57 -10.11
C ASN A 43 -1.63 2.68 -9.31
N LEU A 44 -1.70 3.92 -9.81
CA LEU A 44 -0.95 5.08 -9.34
C LEU A 44 -1.86 6.14 -8.72
N GLU A 45 -3.18 6.02 -8.85
CA GLU A 45 -4.12 7.06 -8.43
C GLU A 45 -4.00 7.47 -6.96
N HIS A 46 -3.57 6.56 -6.07
CA HIS A 46 -3.38 6.89 -4.66
C HIS A 46 -2.26 7.93 -4.45
N LEU A 47 -1.27 7.98 -5.35
CA LEU A 47 -0.16 8.93 -5.27
C LEU A 47 -0.63 10.39 -5.30
N LYS A 48 -1.79 10.69 -5.91
CA LYS A 48 -2.34 12.06 -5.97
C LYS A 48 -2.73 12.63 -4.60
N LYS A 49 -2.96 11.76 -3.63
CA LYS A 49 -3.36 12.12 -2.25
C LYS A 49 -2.20 12.16 -1.28
N LEU A 50 -1.03 11.71 -1.71
CA LEU A 50 0.19 11.81 -0.93
C LEU A 50 0.72 13.25 -0.89
N PRO A 51 1.49 13.63 0.15
CA PRO A 51 2.38 14.79 0.11
C PRO A 51 3.18 14.87 -1.20
N PRO A 52 3.48 16.07 -1.74
CA PRO A 52 4.28 16.21 -2.95
C PRO A 52 5.66 15.55 -2.81
N PHE A 53 6.15 14.99 -3.92
CA PHE A 53 7.47 14.39 -4.06
C PHE A 53 7.93 14.57 -5.50
N GLU A 54 9.25 14.58 -5.70
CA GLU A 54 9.90 14.91 -6.97
C GLU A 54 10.40 13.66 -7.70
N ILE A 55 10.64 12.58 -6.95
CA ILE A 55 11.24 11.34 -7.44
C ILE A 55 10.37 10.14 -7.04
N LEU A 56 10.01 9.32 -8.02
CA LEU A 56 9.33 8.04 -7.76
C LEU A 56 10.34 6.88 -7.88
N ILE A 57 10.50 6.10 -6.82
CA ILE A 57 11.29 4.88 -6.81
C ILE A 57 10.33 3.70 -6.99
N MET A 58 10.41 3.04 -8.14
CA MET A 58 9.51 1.96 -8.56
C MET A 58 10.22 0.61 -8.41
N LYS A 59 9.82 -0.17 -7.42
CA LYS A 59 10.39 -1.48 -7.15
C LYS A 59 9.60 -2.58 -7.86
N SER A 60 10.24 -3.29 -8.77
CA SER A 60 9.71 -4.49 -9.41
C SER A 60 9.92 -5.73 -8.54
N ARG A 61 9.46 -6.87 -9.05
CA ARG A 61 9.74 -8.20 -8.48
C ARG A 61 11.24 -8.51 -8.38
N LYS A 62 12.11 -7.86 -9.18
CA LYS A 62 13.56 -8.04 -9.10
C LYS A 62 14.13 -7.54 -7.76
N SER A 63 13.42 -6.61 -7.12
CA SER A 63 13.77 -6.04 -5.80
C SER A 63 12.96 -6.60 -4.64
N ARG A 64 12.30 -7.74 -4.84
CA ARG A 64 11.57 -8.43 -3.78
C ARG A 64 12.55 -9.06 -2.78
N GLN A 65 12.19 -9.03 -1.50
CA GLN A 65 13.01 -9.62 -0.44
C GLN A 65 12.79 -11.13 -0.27
N LEU A 66 11.63 -11.64 -0.72
CA LEU A 66 11.22 -13.04 -0.53
C LEU A 66 11.07 -13.78 -1.87
N THR A 67 11.61 -15.00 -1.93
CA THR A 67 11.46 -15.87 -3.11
C THR A 67 10.13 -16.60 -3.07
N ILE A 68 9.26 -16.35 -4.06
CA ILE A 68 8.02 -17.13 -4.24
C ILE A 68 8.37 -18.52 -4.78
N CYS A 69 7.90 -19.56 -4.10
CA CYS A 69 8.05 -20.96 -4.51
C CYS A 69 6.66 -21.60 -4.73
N PRO A 70 6.39 -22.20 -5.91
CA PRO A 70 7.26 -22.29 -7.08
C PRO A 70 7.44 -20.92 -7.77
N GLU A 71 8.55 -20.77 -8.48
CA GLU A 71 8.79 -19.60 -9.31
C GLU A 71 7.68 -19.49 -10.36
N ARG A 72 7.10 -18.30 -10.50
CA ARG A 72 6.08 -17.99 -11.50
C ARG A 72 6.70 -17.06 -12.53
N GLU A 73 6.44 -17.34 -13.80
CA GLU A 73 6.74 -16.40 -14.87
C GLU A 73 5.79 -15.20 -14.76
N TYR A 74 6.36 -14.00 -14.82
CA TYR A 74 5.62 -12.75 -14.85
C TYR A 74 6.11 -11.92 -16.02
N ALA A 75 5.20 -11.15 -16.60
CA ALA A 75 5.57 -10.17 -17.60
C ALA A 75 6.45 -9.08 -16.95
N ALA A 76 7.37 -8.53 -17.74
CA ALA A 76 8.13 -7.36 -17.32
C ALA A 76 7.16 -6.21 -16.99
N LEU A 77 7.53 -5.40 -16.00
CA LEU A 77 6.74 -4.22 -15.66
C LEU A 77 6.92 -3.18 -16.75
N LEU A 78 5.83 -2.88 -17.44
CA LEU A 78 5.80 -1.92 -18.54
C LEU A 78 5.11 -0.64 -18.07
N LEU A 79 5.83 0.47 -18.08
CA LEU A 79 5.27 1.77 -17.75
C LEU A 79 4.67 2.42 -18.99
N THR A 80 3.34 2.53 -19.05
CA THR A 80 2.65 3.10 -20.21
C THR A 80 2.84 4.62 -20.32
N LYS A 81 2.61 5.16 -21.52
CA LYS A 81 2.65 6.61 -21.77
C LYS A 81 1.70 7.39 -20.86
N GLU A 82 0.45 6.93 -20.73
CA GLU A 82 -0.56 7.59 -19.88
C GLU A 82 -0.14 7.61 -18.41
N SER A 83 0.44 6.51 -17.90
CA SER A 83 0.96 6.45 -16.54
C SER A 83 2.13 7.40 -16.31
N ARG A 84 2.99 7.63 -17.31
CA ARG A 84 4.07 8.62 -17.23
C ARG A 84 3.55 10.06 -17.22
N GLU A 85 2.57 10.36 -18.06
CA GLU A 85 1.91 11.67 -18.07
C GLU A 85 1.23 11.94 -16.72
N PHE A 86 0.57 10.93 -16.16
CA PHE A 86 0.00 11.00 -14.81
C PHE A 86 1.09 11.27 -13.76
N ILE A 87 2.18 10.49 -13.72
CA ILE A 87 3.29 10.69 -12.79
C ILE A 87 3.87 12.10 -12.92
N SER A 88 4.12 12.56 -14.14
CA SER A 88 4.61 13.92 -14.41
C SER A 88 3.67 15.01 -13.90
N SER A 89 2.34 14.80 -14.03
CA SER A 89 1.33 15.74 -13.52
C SER A 89 1.33 15.88 -11.99
N LEU A 90 1.94 14.94 -11.26
CA LEU A 90 2.13 15.01 -9.80
C LEU A 90 3.34 15.87 -9.40
N GLY A 91 4.11 16.40 -10.35
CA GLY A 91 5.37 17.11 -10.10
C GLY A 91 6.60 16.22 -10.08
N VAL A 92 6.46 14.93 -10.40
CA VAL A 92 7.58 13.99 -10.46
C VAL A 92 8.35 14.18 -11.76
N HIS A 93 9.64 14.46 -11.64
CA HIS A 93 10.52 14.66 -12.81
C HIS A 93 11.53 13.51 -13.00
N THR A 94 11.71 12.65 -11.99
CA THR A 94 12.61 11.49 -12.07
C THR A 94 11.92 10.20 -11.60
N ILE A 95 12.13 9.13 -12.33
CA ILE A 95 11.79 7.75 -11.92
C ILE A 95 13.08 6.97 -11.77
N ILE A 96 13.24 6.29 -10.64
CA ILE A 96 14.29 5.29 -10.42
C ILE A 96 13.62 3.93 -10.42
N THR A 97 14.08 2.99 -11.23
CA THR A 97 13.45 1.67 -11.33
C THR A 97 14.47 0.58 -11.59
N ASP A 98 14.15 -0.64 -11.19
CA ASP A 98 14.89 -1.87 -11.50
C ASP A 98 14.27 -2.65 -12.68
N THR A 99 13.23 -2.12 -13.33
CA THR A 99 12.63 -2.73 -14.54
C THR A 99 13.48 -2.48 -15.78
N GLU A 100 13.58 -3.51 -16.63
CA GLU A 100 14.41 -3.50 -17.83
C GLU A 100 13.66 -2.94 -19.05
N GLU A 101 12.32 -2.94 -19.02
CA GLU A 101 11.47 -2.52 -20.15
C GLU A 101 10.64 -1.28 -19.79
N VAL A 102 11.06 -0.12 -20.30
CA VAL A 102 10.24 1.10 -20.27
C VAL A 102 9.96 1.51 -21.71
N GLU A 103 8.71 1.32 -22.14
CA GLU A 103 8.25 1.77 -23.46
C GLU A 103 8.33 3.29 -23.50
N ASP A 104 9.14 3.81 -24.42
CA ASP A 104 9.31 5.25 -24.71
C ASP A 104 10.28 6.03 -23.78
N THR A 105 11.23 6.75 -24.40
CA THR A 105 12.18 7.66 -23.75
C THR A 105 11.87 9.13 -24.03
N SER A 106 10.70 9.45 -24.59
CA SER A 106 10.24 10.82 -24.78
C SER A 106 10.18 11.58 -23.44
N GLY A 107 10.71 12.80 -23.43
CA GLY A 107 11.47 13.36 -22.31
C GLY A 107 10.71 14.18 -21.25
N THR A 108 9.52 13.76 -20.80
CA THR A 108 8.82 14.46 -19.70
C THR A 108 9.30 14.07 -18.30
N VAL A 109 9.79 12.82 -18.15
CA VAL A 109 10.30 12.29 -16.88
C VAL A 109 11.61 11.54 -17.16
N ARG A 110 12.67 11.88 -16.43
CA ARG A 110 13.98 11.21 -16.50
C ARG A 110 13.88 9.83 -15.86
N ILE A 111 14.38 8.79 -16.54
CA ILE A 111 14.37 7.42 -16.03
C ILE A 111 15.81 6.99 -15.73
N LEU A 112 16.04 6.52 -14.50
CA LEU A 112 17.30 5.97 -14.03
C LEU A 112 17.10 4.49 -13.70
N GLN A 113 17.94 3.63 -14.26
CA GLN A 113 17.83 2.20 -14.05
C GLN A 113 18.83 1.75 -12.99
N ALA A 114 18.34 1.11 -11.93
CA ALA A 114 19.19 0.44 -10.96
C ALA A 114 19.24 -1.06 -11.29
N GLU A 115 20.35 -1.73 -10.94
CA GLU A 115 20.43 -3.19 -11.09
C GLU A 115 19.41 -3.89 -10.19
N THR A 116 19.23 -3.36 -8.99
CA THR A 116 18.23 -3.74 -7.99
C THR A 116 17.91 -2.49 -7.16
N LEU A 117 16.81 -2.54 -6.42
CA LEU A 117 16.34 -1.55 -5.45
C LEU A 117 16.03 -2.26 -4.12
N ASN A 118 16.69 -3.40 -3.89
CA ASN A 118 16.65 -4.12 -2.61
C ASN A 118 17.03 -3.18 -1.46
N GLU A 119 16.53 -3.50 -0.27
CA GLU A 119 16.79 -2.78 0.99
C GLU A 119 16.14 -1.39 1.12
N ILE A 120 15.60 -0.81 0.03
CA ILE A 120 14.83 0.43 0.10
C ILE A 120 13.42 0.14 0.61
N LEU A 121 13.09 0.69 1.79
CA LEU A 121 11.76 0.57 2.39
C LEU A 121 10.73 1.41 1.63
N PRO A 122 9.48 0.92 1.48
CA PRO A 122 8.39 1.70 0.91
C PRO A 122 8.15 3.03 1.64
N GLY A 123 7.62 4.00 0.89
CA GLY A 123 7.29 5.33 1.39
C GLY A 123 8.38 6.38 1.19
N TYR A 124 8.27 7.47 1.94
CA TYR A 124 9.10 8.66 1.79
C TYR A 124 10.58 8.43 2.15
N CYS A 125 11.46 9.03 1.36
CA CYS A 125 12.90 9.10 1.56
C CYS A 125 13.48 10.36 0.93
N THR A 126 14.73 10.67 1.24
CA THR A 126 15.48 11.74 0.57
C THR A 126 16.42 11.11 -0.46
N CYS A 127 16.57 11.76 -1.61
CA CYS A 127 17.37 11.25 -2.72
C CYS A 127 18.29 12.33 -3.27
N LYS A 128 19.60 12.07 -3.28
CA LYS A 128 20.61 13.00 -3.82
C LYS A 128 21.50 12.29 -4.83
N GLU A 129 21.60 12.84 -6.03
CA GLU A 129 22.55 12.37 -7.04
C GLU A 129 23.85 13.18 -6.97
N GLU A 130 24.98 12.52 -6.77
CA GLU A 130 26.30 13.16 -6.74
C GLU A 130 27.35 12.22 -7.34
N ASN A 131 28.15 12.73 -8.28
CA ASN A 131 29.21 11.96 -8.97
C ASN A 131 28.74 10.61 -9.57
N GLY A 132 27.50 10.56 -10.09
CA GLY A 132 26.92 9.36 -10.69
C GLY A 132 26.48 8.28 -9.68
N THR A 133 26.44 8.62 -8.39
CA THR A 133 25.88 7.76 -7.33
C THR A 133 24.68 8.44 -6.70
N ILE A 134 23.62 7.68 -6.48
CA ILE A 134 22.42 8.13 -5.78
C ILE A 134 22.53 7.78 -4.30
N THR A 135 22.45 8.75 -3.42
CA THR A 135 22.30 8.53 -1.98
C THR A 135 20.82 8.55 -1.63
N ILE A 136 20.34 7.46 -1.04
CA ILE A 136 18.97 7.34 -0.53
C ILE A 136 19.05 7.43 1.00
N GLY A 137 18.58 8.55 1.54
CA GLY A 137 18.55 8.84 2.97
C GLY A 137 17.16 8.71 3.57
N ASP A 138 17.08 8.67 4.89
CA ASP A 138 15.81 8.78 5.61
C ASP A 138 15.19 10.19 5.47
N MET A 139 13.95 10.35 5.91
CA MET A 139 13.30 11.66 5.97
C MET A 139 13.70 12.44 7.22
N GLU A 140 13.71 13.77 7.11
CA GLU A 140 13.83 14.62 8.28
C GLU A 140 12.68 14.39 9.27
N ARG A 141 12.99 14.45 10.57
CA ARG A 141 11.97 14.30 11.61
C ARG A 141 10.94 15.42 11.49
N GLY A 142 9.66 15.05 11.53
CA GLY A 142 8.55 16.00 11.40
C GLY A 142 8.12 16.29 9.98
N PHE A 143 8.71 15.64 8.96
CA PHE A 143 8.24 15.74 7.58
C PHE A 143 6.77 15.29 7.43
N LEU A 144 6.41 14.16 8.05
CA LEU A 144 5.03 13.69 8.12
C LEU A 144 4.41 14.08 9.48
N PRO A 145 3.09 14.35 9.54
CA PRO A 145 2.40 14.58 10.79
C PRO A 145 2.49 13.38 11.74
N LEU A 146 2.32 13.64 13.03
CA LEU A 146 2.23 12.60 14.04
C LEU A 146 1.06 11.65 13.71
N GLY A 147 1.29 10.34 13.84
CA GLY A 147 0.29 9.32 13.52
C GLY A 147 0.30 8.87 12.06
N VAL A 148 1.17 9.44 11.22
CA VAL A 148 1.36 9.03 9.82
C VAL A 148 2.67 8.24 9.65
N ARG A 149 2.57 7.08 9.02
CA ARG A 149 3.66 6.15 8.68
C ARG A 149 4.51 6.67 7.53
N ARG A 150 5.70 6.11 7.33
CA ARG A 150 6.61 6.46 6.23
C ARG A 150 5.96 6.36 4.84
N ASP A 151 5.02 5.45 4.64
CA ASP A 151 4.28 5.29 3.37
C ASP A 151 3.08 6.26 3.22
N GLY A 152 2.90 7.18 4.17
CA GLY A 152 1.79 8.13 4.17
C GLY A 152 0.47 7.59 4.71
N SER A 153 0.38 6.30 5.06
CA SER A 153 -0.80 5.73 5.72
C SER A 153 -0.79 6.02 7.23
N LEU A 154 -1.94 5.87 7.89
CA LEU A 154 -2.10 6.08 9.33
C LEU A 154 -1.54 4.89 10.12
N TYR A 155 -0.91 5.18 11.26
CA TYR A 155 -0.65 4.16 12.26
C TYR A 155 -1.97 3.70 12.88
N SER A 156 -2.16 2.39 12.92
CA SER A 156 -3.31 1.75 13.57
C SER A 156 -2.89 0.48 14.30
N ARG A 157 -3.76 -0.01 15.18
CA ARG A 157 -3.65 -1.35 15.78
C ARG A 157 -4.97 -2.09 15.67
N ILE A 158 -4.93 -3.41 15.69
CA ILE A 158 -6.13 -4.23 15.85
C ILE A 158 -6.66 -4.08 17.29
N GLN A 159 -7.85 -3.52 17.43
CA GLN A 159 -8.59 -3.41 18.70
C GLN A 159 -9.40 -4.68 18.98
N TRP A 160 -10.00 -5.28 17.95
CA TRP A 160 -10.90 -6.42 18.10
C TRP A 160 -11.14 -7.14 16.77
N ALA A 161 -11.51 -8.44 16.82
CA ALA A 161 -11.97 -9.21 15.66
C ALA A 161 -12.97 -10.33 16.04
N SER A 162 -13.93 -10.65 15.16
CA SER A 162 -15.09 -11.54 15.45
C SER A 162 -14.84 -13.05 15.32
N THR A 163 -14.01 -13.47 14.37
CA THR A 163 -13.95 -14.86 13.89
C THR A 163 -12.52 -15.33 13.85
N THR A 164 -12.23 -16.16 14.83
CA THR A 164 -10.92 -16.24 15.42
C THR A 164 -10.96 -17.64 16.04
N GLU A 165 -10.47 -18.66 15.31
CA GLU A 165 -10.37 -20.02 15.86
C GLU A 165 -9.54 -20.00 17.15
N LYS A 166 -9.41 -21.11 17.89
CA LYS A 166 -8.65 -21.18 19.15
C LYS A 166 -7.19 -20.66 19.08
N THR A 167 -6.67 -20.34 17.90
CA THR A 167 -5.35 -19.68 17.69
C THR A 167 -5.49 -18.39 16.86
N PRO A 168 -6.17 -17.35 17.37
CA PRO A 168 -6.78 -16.35 16.48
C PRO A 168 -6.03 -15.05 16.24
N TYR A 169 -5.14 -14.69 17.16
CA TYR A 169 -4.58 -13.34 17.18
C TYR A 169 -3.48 -13.12 16.13
N TYR A 170 -3.02 -14.18 15.46
CA TYR A 170 -1.92 -14.06 14.50
C TYR A 170 -2.37 -13.52 13.14
N TRP A 171 -3.48 -13.99 12.59
CA TRP A 171 -3.80 -13.72 11.18
C TRP A 171 -4.49 -12.38 10.93
N VAL A 172 -5.27 -11.89 11.88
CA VAL A 172 -5.85 -10.53 11.76
C VAL A 172 -4.77 -9.44 11.77
N CYS A 173 -3.59 -9.71 12.34
CA CYS A 173 -2.47 -8.77 12.30
C CYS A 173 -1.93 -8.57 10.89
N ASN A 174 -2.08 -9.56 10.00
CA ASN A 174 -1.68 -9.45 8.59
C ASN A 174 -2.44 -8.35 7.86
N LEU A 175 -3.60 -7.92 8.39
CA LEU A 175 -4.37 -6.81 7.84
C LEU A 175 -3.59 -5.48 7.80
N ILE A 176 -2.53 -5.34 8.61
CA ILE A 176 -1.81 -4.07 8.80
C ILE A 176 -0.28 -4.26 8.93
N ASP A 177 0.27 -5.39 8.49
CA ASP A 177 1.68 -5.74 8.69
C ASP A 177 2.62 -5.31 7.54
N ASP A 178 2.05 -4.73 6.47
CA ASP A 178 2.71 -4.37 5.21
C ASP A 178 3.23 -5.55 4.37
N ASP A 179 2.95 -6.80 4.73
CA ASP A 179 3.42 -7.97 3.98
C ASP A 179 2.38 -8.42 2.95
N VAL A 180 2.45 -7.84 1.76
CA VAL A 180 1.58 -8.20 0.62
C VAL A 180 2.12 -9.38 -0.21
N GLU A 181 3.16 -10.08 0.26
CA GLU A 181 3.69 -11.29 -0.38
C GLU A 181 2.80 -12.51 -0.11
N ARG A 182 2.92 -13.53 -0.98
CA ARG A 182 2.29 -14.84 -0.72
C ARG A 182 3.12 -15.53 0.37
N HIS A 183 2.48 -15.87 1.51
CA HIS A 183 3.07 -16.19 2.82
C HIS A 183 3.33 -15.02 3.77
N GLY A 184 3.17 -13.77 3.34
CA GLY A 184 3.00 -12.64 4.27
C GLY A 184 1.74 -12.80 5.12
N GLY A 185 0.78 -13.53 4.56
CA GLY A 185 -0.43 -13.98 5.23
C GLY A 185 -1.61 -13.11 4.85
N THR A 186 -2.79 -13.55 5.26
CA THR A 186 -4.04 -12.80 5.15
C THR A 186 -4.70 -12.77 6.50
N TRP A 187 -5.60 -11.81 6.67
CA TRP A 187 -6.66 -12.01 7.64
C TRP A 187 -7.67 -13.01 7.05
N GLY A 188 -7.45 -14.28 7.37
CA GLY A 188 -8.39 -15.35 7.08
C GLY A 188 -9.36 -15.59 8.23
N ALA A 189 -10.66 -15.53 7.94
CA ALA A 189 -11.73 -15.82 8.88
C ALA A 189 -12.46 -17.10 8.48
N ASN A 190 -12.56 -18.08 9.39
CA ASN A 190 -13.32 -19.32 9.19
C ASN A 190 -14.84 -19.05 9.31
N THR A 191 -15.36 -18.28 8.35
CA THR A 191 -16.78 -18.08 8.06
C THR A 191 -16.94 -17.74 6.56
N MET A 192 -18.11 -18.01 5.98
CA MET A 192 -18.50 -17.43 4.67
C MET A 192 -18.86 -15.94 4.77
N GLY A 193 -18.71 -15.35 5.95
CA GLY A 193 -19.11 -13.99 6.29
C GLY A 193 -20.38 -13.96 7.15
N PRO A 194 -20.60 -12.87 7.91
CA PRO A 194 -19.71 -11.73 8.04
C PRO A 194 -18.52 -12.01 8.98
N ALA A 195 -17.36 -11.42 8.68
CA ALA A 195 -16.21 -11.32 9.58
C ALA A 195 -15.87 -9.84 9.82
N ASN A 196 -15.57 -9.47 11.06
CA ASN A 196 -15.34 -8.08 11.45
C ASN A 196 -13.99 -7.92 12.14
N ALA A 197 -13.30 -6.82 11.82
CA ALA A 197 -12.14 -6.35 12.56
C ALA A 197 -12.26 -4.84 12.81
N ILE A 198 -11.77 -4.40 13.96
CA ILE A 198 -11.78 -2.99 14.38
C ILE A 198 -10.35 -2.53 14.55
N LEU A 199 -10.01 -1.44 13.88
CA LEU A 199 -8.76 -0.72 13.97
C LEU A 199 -8.94 0.47 14.89
N ASP A 200 -7.95 0.73 15.74
CA ASP A 200 -7.85 1.88 16.63
C ASP A 200 -6.66 2.75 16.21
N PHE A 201 -6.88 4.06 16.06
CA PHE A 201 -5.83 5.05 15.81
C PHE A 201 -5.21 5.55 17.13
N PHE A 202 -4.98 4.63 18.07
CA PHE A 202 -4.44 4.90 19.41
C PHE A 202 -5.28 5.91 20.23
N GLY A 203 -6.59 5.94 19.99
CA GLY A 203 -7.53 6.89 20.60
C GLY A 203 -7.52 8.29 19.99
N GLU A 204 -6.66 8.56 19.01
CA GLU A 204 -6.57 9.85 18.33
C GLU A 204 -7.60 9.98 17.21
N GLU A 205 -8.20 11.15 17.07
CA GLU A 205 -9.10 11.43 15.95
C GLU A 205 -8.28 11.70 14.68
N GLN A 206 -8.47 10.86 13.67
CA GLN A 206 -7.83 10.99 12.36
C GLN A 206 -8.86 11.39 11.31
N ALA A 207 -8.49 12.32 10.42
CA ALA A 207 -9.28 12.63 9.24
C ALA A 207 -8.88 11.68 8.11
N ILE A 208 -9.79 10.83 7.64
CA ILE A 208 -9.55 9.79 6.62
C ILE A 208 -10.07 10.28 5.27
N GLU A 209 -9.28 10.15 4.21
CA GLU A 209 -9.69 10.53 2.84
C GLU A 209 -9.55 9.39 1.83
N THR A 210 -8.59 8.49 2.01
CA THR A 210 -8.33 7.39 1.06
C THR A 210 -8.15 6.10 1.82
N VAL A 211 -8.69 5.01 1.26
CA VAL A 211 -8.46 3.67 1.75
C VAL A 211 -7.94 2.81 0.62
N ARG A 212 -6.90 2.03 0.88
CA ARG A 212 -6.40 1.01 -0.03
C ARG A 212 -6.57 -0.36 0.61
N ILE A 213 -7.10 -1.31 -0.16
CA ILE A 213 -7.26 -2.70 0.25
C ILE A 213 -6.48 -3.57 -0.72
N PHE A 214 -5.47 -4.27 -0.23
CA PHE A 214 -4.83 -5.34 -0.99
C PHE A 214 -5.66 -6.60 -0.82
N HIS A 215 -6.22 -7.03 -1.93
CA HIS A 215 -7.05 -8.22 -2.01
C HIS A 215 -6.18 -9.38 -2.47
N ASN A 216 -6.06 -10.42 -1.66
CA ASN A 216 -5.25 -11.61 -1.93
C ASN A 216 -5.66 -12.73 -0.96
N VAL A 217 -5.20 -13.95 -1.25
CA VAL A 217 -5.24 -15.12 -0.37
C VAL A 217 -3.88 -15.40 0.29
N GLY A 218 -3.91 -15.92 1.52
CA GLY A 218 -2.73 -15.94 2.40
C GLY A 218 -1.82 -17.16 2.25
N SER A 219 -2.29 -18.22 1.60
CA SER A 219 -1.58 -19.49 1.50
C SER A 219 -1.55 -20.07 0.09
N THR A 220 -0.64 -21.02 -0.15
CA THR A 220 -0.59 -21.80 -1.39
C THR A 220 -1.76 -22.76 -1.52
N ILE A 221 -2.37 -23.17 -0.40
CA ILE A 221 -3.58 -24.00 -0.38
C ILE A 221 -4.87 -23.20 -0.56
N SER A 222 -4.81 -21.88 -0.30
CA SER A 222 -5.96 -21.00 -0.41
C SER A 222 -6.36 -20.79 -1.87
N ILE A 223 -7.66 -20.69 -2.12
CA ILE A 223 -8.27 -20.50 -3.45
C ILE A 223 -8.89 -19.11 -3.54
N GLU A 224 -8.92 -18.52 -4.73
CA GLU A 224 -9.41 -17.15 -4.93
C GLU A 224 -10.86 -16.95 -4.46
N GLU A 225 -11.67 -18.02 -4.45
CA GLU A 225 -13.03 -18.02 -3.95
C GLU A 225 -13.14 -17.69 -2.45
N GLU A 226 -12.08 -17.94 -1.68
CA GLU A 226 -12.00 -17.58 -0.26
C GLU A 226 -11.84 -16.08 -0.04
N MET A 227 -11.49 -15.29 -1.07
CA MET A 227 -11.39 -13.84 -0.91
C MET A 227 -12.76 -13.19 -0.67
N ALA A 228 -12.78 -12.08 0.07
CA ALA A 228 -14.00 -11.32 0.34
C ALA A 228 -14.59 -10.67 -0.93
N GLU A 229 -15.72 -11.19 -1.42
CA GLU A 229 -16.47 -10.58 -2.55
C GLU A 229 -17.02 -9.20 -2.19
N HIS A 230 -17.41 -9.00 -0.93
CA HIS A 230 -18.10 -7.79 -0.51
C HIS A 230 -17.50 -7.27 0.79
N ILE A 231 -16.96 -6.05 0.74
CA ILE A 231 -16.35 -5.38 1.89
C ILE A 231 -17.12 -4.10 2.21
N ARG A 232 -17.35 -3.87 3.51
CA ARG A 232 -17.86 -2.60 4.03
C ARG A 232 -16.92 -2.03 5.05
N LEU A 233 -16.78 -0.69 5.04
CA LEU A 233 -16.03 0.03 6.05
C LEU A 233 -16.95 0.98 6.80
N TYR A 234 -16.75 1.04 8.11
CA TYR A 234 -17.45 1.92 9.00
C TYR A 234 -16.48 2.68 9.90
N VAL A 235 -16.90 3.81 10.42
CA VAL A 235 -16.13 4.60 11.37
C VAL A 235 -16.93 4.92 12.63
N SER A 236 -16.21 5.18 13.72
CA SER A 236 -16.79 5.67 14.96
C SER A 236 -15.81 6.54 15.74
N ASN A 237 -16.38 7.44 16.55
CA ASN A 237 -15.66 8.21 17.58
C ASN A 237 -16.11 7.84 19.00
N ASP A 238 -16.95 6.81 19.14
CA ASP A 238 -17.46 6.38 20.44
C ASP A 238 -16.35 5.77 21.29
N GLU A 239 -16.09 6.34 22.46
CA GLU A 239 -15.03 5.88 23.37
C GLU A 239 -15.27 4.47 23.91
N ARG A 240 -16.51 3.96 23.84
CA ARG A 240 -16.83 2.58 24.20
C ARG A 240 -16.09 1.57 23.32
N CYS A 241 -15.69 1.94 22.10
CA CYS A 241 -14.89 1.07 21.22
C CYS A 241 -13.56 0.63 21.84
N SER A 242 -12.97 1.44 22.73
CA SER A 242 -11.75 1.07 23.48
C SER A 242 -11.92 -0.12 24.41
N ARG A 243 -13.18 -0.52 24.69
CA ARG A 243 -13.53 -1.61 25.62
C ARG A 243 -13.75 -2.94 24.92
N PHE A 244 -13.86 -2.96 23.58
CA PHE A 244 -14.01 -4.19 22.81
C PHE A 244 -12.82 -5.12 23.06
N GLY A 245 -13.12 -6.40 23.28
CA GLY A 245 -12.17 -7.43 23.75
C GLY A 245 -12.40 -7.89 25.20
N ARG A 246 -13.39 -7.31 25.90
CA ARG A 246 -13.91 -7.83 27.18
C ARG A 246 -15.06 -8.81 26.94
N GLU A 247 -15.27 -9.75 27.85
CA GLU A 247 -16.13 -10.93 27.67
C GLU A 247 -17.63 -10.66 27.37
N ASP A 248 -18.12 -9.41 27.50
CA ASP A 248 -19.54 -9.06 27.35
C ASP A 248 -19.82 -7.86 26.40
N GLU A 249 -18.82 -7.35 25.68
CA GLU A 249 -19.00 -6.16 24.83
C GLU A 249 -19.36 -6.53 23.39
N ASP A 250 -20.54 -6.11 22.94
CA ASP A 250 -21.04 -6.29 21.57
C ASP A 250 -20.71 -5.06 20.71
N ILE A 251 -20.07 -5.30 19.57
CA ILE A 251 -19.65 -4.27 18.61
C ILE A 251 -20.82 -3.47 18.06
N ASP A 252 -22.05 -3.99 18.07
CA ASP A 252 -23.21 -3.32 17.50
C ASP A 252 -23.90 -2.37 18.52
N THR A 253 -23.36 -2.24 19.73
CA THR A 253 -23.87 -1.31 20.76
C THR A 253 -23.40 0.14 20.60
N VAL A 254 -22.45 0.39 19.70
CA VAL A 254 -21.95 1.72 19.32
C VAL A 254 -22.49 2.14 17.97
N HIS A 255 -22.53 3.44 17.73
CA HIS A 255 -22.92 3.95 16.42
C HIS A 255 -21.75 3.81 15.43
N TRP A 256 -22.03 3.14 14.31
CA TRP A 256 -21.13 2.99 13.17
C TRP A 256 -21.68 3.76 11.97
N GLU A 257 -20.89 4.71 11.45
CA GLU A 257 -21.18 5.38 10.18
C GLU A 257 -20.53 4.60 9.05
N LYS A 258 -21.30 4.12 8.09
CA LYS A 258 -20.76 3.42 6.91
C LYS A 258 -20.15 4.42 5.94
N ILE A 259 -18.88 4.23 5.60
CA ILE A 259 -18.10 5.11 4.71
C ILE A 259 -17.74 4.46 3.38
N LEU A 260 -17.80 3.13 3.30
CA LEU A 260 -17.51 2.37 2.08
C LEU A 260 -18.39 1.11 2.00
N ASP A 261 -18.86 0.79 0.80
CA ASP A 261 -19.67 -0.39 0.50
C ASP A 261 -19.35 -0.87 -0.92
N VAL A 262 -18.51 -1.90 -1.05
CA VAL A 262 -17.86 -2.24 -2.33
C VAL A 262 -17.89 -3.73 -2.64
N HIS A 263 -18.16 -4.04 -3.91
CA HIS A 263 -17.97 -5.38 -4.47
C HIS A 263 -16.57 -5.47 -5.07
N MET A 264 -15.81 -6.46 -4.61
CA MET A 264 -14.45 -6.72 -5.06
C MET A 264 -14.46 -7.55 -6.34
N GLU A 265 -13.39 -7.46 -7.11
CA GLU A 265 -13.11 -8.42 -8.17
C GLU A 265 -12.35 -9.61 -7.59
N MET A 266 -12.62 -10.83 -8.10
CA MET A 266 -11.87 -12.03 -7.75
C MET A 266 -10.51 -12.01 -8.45
N LYS A 267 -9.63 -11.12 -7.98
CA LYS A 267 -8.29 -10.88 -8.51
C LYS A 267 -7.36 -10.33 -7.44
N GLU A 268 -6.15 -10.88 -7.36
CA GLU A 268 -5.10 -10.36 -6.48
C GLU A 268 -4.66 -8.95 -6.95
N LYS A 269 -5.07 -7.88 -6.23
CA LYS A 269 -4.68 -6.50 -6.57
C LYS A 269 -4.88 -5.52 -5.41
N TRP A 270 -4.20 -4.39 -5.51
CA TRP A 270 -4.56 -3.19 -4.75
C TRP A 270 -5.82 -2.57 -5.32
N ASN A 271 -6.77 -2.26 -4.44
CA ASN A 271 -7.96 -1.49 -4.75
C ASN A 271 -7.90 -0.18 -3.96
N THR A 272 -8.05 0.95 -4.65
CA THR A 272 -7.99 2.28 -4.05
C THR A 272 -9.38 2.90 -4.06
N TYR A 273 -9.83 3.39 -2.91
CA TYR A 273 -11.12 4.04 -2.71
C TYR A 273 -10.91 5.43 -2.14
N PHE A 274 -11.46 6.44 -2.81
CA PHE A 274 -11.49 7.82 -2.34
C PHE A 274 -12.82 8.08 -1.64
N ILE A 275 -12.77 8.56 -0.40
CA ILE A 275 -13.95 8.94 0.35
C ILE A 275 -14.39 10.33 -0.12
N ASP A 276 -15.64 10.48 -0.57
CA ASP A 276 -16.17 11.71 -1.18
C ASP A 276 -15.92 12.97 -0.34
N ARG A 277 -15.96 12.82 0.98
CA ARG A 277 -15.64 13.86 1.96
C ARG A 277 -14.80 13.25 3.08
N PRO A 278 -13.71 13.92 3.50
CA PRO A 278 -12.93 13.45 4.63
C PRO A 278 -13.80 13.19 5.85
N VAL A 279 -13.65 12.01 6.45
CA VAL A 279 -14.39 11.58 7.65
C VAL A 279 -13.45 11.55 8.85
N LYS A 280 -13.90 12.06 9.99
CA LYS A 280 -13.11 12.07 11.23
C LYS A 280 -13.47 10.86 12.09
N ALA A 281 -12.48 10.08 12.48
CA ALA A 281 -12.68 8.83 13.18
C ALA A 281 -11.54 8.52 14.15
N ARG A 282 -11.86 7.91 15.29
CA ARG A 282 -10.90 7.25 16.20
C ARG A 282 -10.80 5.76 15.94
N TYR A 283 -11.86 5.17 15.39
CA TYR A 283 -11.98 3.76 15.10
C TYR A 283 -12.49 3.52 13.69
N LEU A 284 -11.97 2.49 13.05
CA LEU A 284 -12.43 2.00 11.75
C LEU A 284 -12.80 0.52 11.88
N ARG A 285 -13.99 0.14 11.43
CA ARG A 285 -14.43 -1.26 11.33
C ARG A 285 -14.39 -1.68 9.87
N ILE A 286 -13.72 -2.79 9.60
CA ILE A 286 -13.84 -3.51 8.34
C ILE A 286 -14.74 -4.73 8.54
N GLU A 287 -15.69 -4.91 7.62
CA GLU A 287 -16.59 -6.04 7.56
C GLU A 287 -16.38 -6.76 6.23
N LEU A 288 -15.91 -8.02 6.28
CA LEU A 288 -15.92 -8.93 5.16
C LEU A 288 -17.31 -9.59 5.14
N VAL A 289 -18.21 -9.08 4.31
CA VAL A 289 -19.64 -9.44 4.33
C VAL A 289 -19.86 -10.88 3.86
N ARG A 290 -19.19 -11.25 2.76
CA ARG A 290 -19.17 -12.62 2.21
C ARG A 290 -17.99 -12.86 1.28
N ASN A 291 -17.66 -14.13 1.05
CA ASN A 291 -16.69 -14.57 0.04
C ASN A 291 -17.34 -14.80 -1.34
N PHE A 292 -16.55 -15.21 -2.35
CA PHE A 292 -17.02 -15.48 -3.72
C PHE A 292 -17.73 -16.84 -3.89
N GLY A 293 -18.01 -17.55 -2.79
CA GLY A 293 -18.71 -18.83 -2.78
C GLY A 293 -17.76 -20.01 -2.64
N THR A 294 -17.34 -20.28 -1.42
CA THR A 294 -16.60 -21.51 -1.08
C THR A 294 -17.55 -22.67 -0.75
N PRO A 295 -17.07 -23.93 -0.75
CA PRO A 295 -17.82 -25.06 -0.20
C PRO A 295 -18.11 -24.90 1.31
N GLU A 296 -19.22 -25.47 1.80
CA GLU A 296 -19.63 -25.41 3.23
C GLU A 296 -18.59 -26.00 4.20
N ASP A 297 -17.77 -26.95 3.73
CA ASP A 297 -16.70 -27.59 4.49
C ASP A 297 -15.41 -26.76 4.56
N VAL A 298 -15.30 -25.68 3.79
CA VAL A 298 -14.16 -24.75 3.76
C VAL A 298 -14.68 -23.29 3.75
N PRO A 299 -15.41 -22.85 4.80
CA PRO A 299 -16.05 -21.54 4.79
C PRO A 299 -15.04 -20.46 5.17
N TRP A 300 -14.15 -20.05 4.28
CA TRP A 300 -13.16 -19.00 4.56
C TRP A 300 -13.49 -17.71 3.83
N THR A 301 -13.32 -16.58 4.53
CA THR A 301 -13.34 -15.25 3.94
C THR A 301 -12.02 -14.54 4.26
N GLU A 302 -11.31 -14.08 3.24
CA GLU A 302 -9.96 -13.53 3.37
C GLU A 302 -9.81 -12.13 2.75
N THR A 303 -8.90 -11.34 3.34
CA THR A 303 -8.26 -10.20 2.69
C THR A 303 -6.85 -10.04 3.25
N ALA A 304 -5.95 -9.39 2.50
CA ALA A 304 -4.54 -9.29 2.90
C ALA A 304 -4.23 -8.04 3.72
N GLU A 305 -4.29 -6.84 3.12
CA GLU A 305 -3.76 -5.61 3.74
C GLU A 305 -4.75 -4.46 3.60
N LEU A 306 -4.83 -3.60 4.63
CA LEU A 306 -5.64 -2.41 4.69
C LEU A 306 -4.77 -1.20 5.04
N LYS A 307 -4.68 -0.23 4.13
CA LYS A 307 -4.03 1.05 4.38
C LYS A 307 -5.03 2.18 4.38
N VAL A 308 -5.00 2.99 5.42
CA VAL A 308 -5.89 4.15 5.59
C VAL A 308 -5.02 5.40 5.49
N PHE A 309 -5.34 6.33 4.60
CA PHE A 309 -4.57 7.54 4.38
C PHE A 309 -5.32 8.76 4.90
N PRO A 310 -4.61 9.68 5.57
CA PRO A 310 -5.23 10.86 6.13
C PRO A 310 -5.61 11.88 5.05
N CYS A 311 -6.56 12.74 5.39
CA CYS A 311 -6.72 14.04 4.75
C CYS A 311 -5.66 14.98 5.34
N LEU A 312 -4.60 15.28 4.59
CA LEU A 312 -3.57 16.20 5.03
C LEU A 312 -3.99 17.65 4.74
N PRO A 313 -4.15 18.52 5.77
CA PRO A 313 -4.48 19.92 5.57
C PRO A 313 -3.29 20.64 4.94
N ASP A 314 -3.52 21.24 3.78
CA ASP A 314 -2.58 22.00 2.96
C ASP A 314 -1.29 21.25 2.58
N LYS A 315 -1.09 21.00 1.28
CA LYS A 315 0.12 20.39 0.72
C LYS A 315 1.38 21.28 0.80
N HIS A 316 1.43 22.19 1.79
CA HIS A 316 2.59 22.99 2.12
C HIS A 316 3.50 22.18 3.04
N PHE A 317 4.34 21.36 2.41
CA PHE A 317 5.39 20.63 3.10
C PHE A 317 6.68 21.46 3.12
N PRO A 318 7.41 21.50 4.25
CA PRO A 318 8.71 22.14 4.29
C PRO A 318 9.62 21.53 3.22
N GLY A 319 10.16 22.37 2.33
CA GLY A 319 10.95 21.96 1.15
C GLY A 319 10.32 22.26 -0.21
N PHE A 320 9.01 22.56 -0.27
CA PHE A 320 8.32 23.01 -1.49
C PHE A 320 7.93 24.51 -1.44
N GLU A 321 8.57 25.28 -0.57
CA GLU A 321 8.40 26.74 -0.56
C GLU A 321 9.13 27.31 -1.79
N ASN A 322 8.35 27.91 -2.69
CA ASN A 322 8.82 28.49 -3.96
C ASN A 322 10.17 29.21 -3.82
N GLU A 323 11.19 28.73 -4.53
CA GLU A 323 12.24 29.60 -5.07
C GLU A 323 11.70 30.42 -6.25
#